data_AF-A0A9R0I2A2-F1
#
_entry.id   AF-A0A9R0I2A2-F1
#
_cell.length_a   1.000
_cell.length_b   1.000
_cell.length_c   1.000
_cell.angle_alpha   90.00
_cell.angle_beta   90.00
_cell.angle_gamma   90.00
#
_symmetry.space_group_name_H-M   'P 1'
#
loop_
_entity.id
_entity.type
_entity.pdbx_description
1 polymer ?
#
loop_
_entity_poly.entity_id
_entity_poly.type
_entity_poly.pdbx_seq_one_letter_code
_entity_poly.pdbx_strand_id
1 'polypeptide(L)'
;MTKDNLLVQKKDRKELTRFLGTIAHDYNWAPFTYTNCKKSSKQGQNMGSKYILPPESGEWVYETLDQSWRGFKCRLKKIHYYAYDSYEERLEHPPERVPEAHFKILLAYWETNAAKKTSLQNSENRKEQDNMHTVGPVSFVMRYDKMLRENGKAPSKREMFEETRRRKEGKFYDRPYDDTQKKIQAMRELKALQDDQNSESHKDSFDEVMGNAPGSKRLHGLGVSRKMQKDIESSTSLTLPDEVMDSIKKAVTEDVQKDIITQREEFAKEREAHAAEMER
;
A
#
# COMPACT_ATOMS: atom_id res chain seq x y z
N MET A 1 -3.25 -8.07 25.39
CA MET A 1 -3.73 -8.55 24.08
C MET A 1 -2.77 -9.64 23.57
N THR A 2 -3.25 -10.87 23.47
CA THR A 2 -2.44 -12.09 23.25
C THR A 2 -1.96 -12.21 21.80
N LYS A 3 -0.76 -12.78 21.60
CA LYS A 3 -0.04 -12.89 20.31
C LYS A 3 -0.86 -13.45 19.15
N ASP A 4 -1.89 -14.24 19.45
CA ASP A 4 -2.77 -14.89 18.47
C ASP A 4 -3.64 -13.89 17.70
N ASN A 5 -4.09 -12.81 18.35
CA ASN A 5 -4.95 -11.80 17.72
C ASN A 5 -4.21 -10.99 16.62
N LEU A 6 -2.88 -10.89 16.74
CA LEU A 6 -2.03 -10.15 15.79
C LEU A 6 -1.58 -10.99 14.59
N LEU A 7 -1.58 -12.32 14.71
CA LEU A 7 -1.32 -13.25 13.62
C LEU A 7 -2.52 -13.34 12.67
N VAL A 8 -3.74 -13.31 13.24
CA VAL A 8 -5.01 -13.29 12.49
C VAL A 8 -5.09 -12.03 11.60
N GLN A 9 -4.94 -10.83 12.17
CA GLN A 9 -5.00 -9.58 11.39
C GLN A 9 -3.94 -9.45 10.26
N LYS A 10 -2.76 -10.07 10.41
CA LYS A 10 -1.71 -10.08 9.37
C LYS A 10 -2.07 -10.97 8.18
N LYS A 11 -2.81 -12.05 8.42
CA LYS A 11 -3.28 -12.97 7.38
C LYS A 11 -4.37 -12.28 6.56
N ASP A 12 -5.31 -11.62 7.23
CA ASP A 12 -6.48 -11.00 6.63
C ASP A 12 -6.14 -9.83 5.70
N ARG A 13 -5.16 -8.97 6.09
CA ARG A 13 -4.70 -7.87 5.22
C ARG A 13 -4.08 -8.39 3.92
N LYS A 14 -3.19 -9.38 4.00
CA LYS A 14 -2.51 -9.93 2.82
C LYS A 14 -3.50 -10.60 1.88
N GLU A 15 -4.49 -11.28 2.44
CA GLU A 15 -5.58 -11.89 1.69
C GLU A 15 -6.42 -10.83 0.98
N LEU A 16 -6.83 -9.78 1.69
CA LEU A 16 -7.58 -8.67 1.11
C LEU A 16 -6.79 -7.99 -0.02
N THR A 17 -5.50 -7.67 0.18
CA THR A 17 -4.68 -7.06 -0.88
C THR A 17 -4.55 -7.99 -2.10
N ARG A 18 -4.45 -9.31 -1.91
CA ARG A 18 -4.44 -10.27 -3.02
C ARG A 18 -5.77 -10.30 -3.75
N PHE A 19 -6.88 -10.29 -3.02
CA PHE A 19 -8.22 -10.25 -3.58
C PHE A 19 -8.45 -8.98 -4.40
N LEU A 20 -8.10 -7.81 -3.86
CA LEU A 20 -8.12 -6.54 -4.59
C LEU A 20 -7.25 -6.60 -5.84
N GLY A 21 -6.09 -7.26 -5.76
CA GLY A 21 -5.24 -7.50 -6.92
C GLY A 21 -5.93 -8.34 -8.00
N THR A 22 -6.67 -9.38 -7.63
CA THR A 22 -7.46 -10.18 -8.57
C THR A 22 -8.53 -9.35 -9.26
N ILE A 23 -9.29 -8.54 -8.52
CA ILE A 23 -10.31 -7.63 -9.07
C ILE A 23 -9.66 -6.63 -10.04
N ALA A 24 -8.54 -6.03 -9.64
CA ALA A 24 -7.85 -5.03 -10.46
C ALA A 24 -7.27 -5.60 -11.76
N HIS A 25 -7.07 -6.91 -11.86
CA HIS A 25 -6.52 -7.57 -13.05
C HIS A 25 -7.60 -8.12 -13.99
N ASP A 26 -8.86 -8.13 -13.56
CA ASP A 26 -9.97 -8.63 -14.35
C ASP A 26 -10.61 -7.48 -15.14
N TYR A 27 -10.65 -7.65 -16.47
CA TYR A 27 -11.14 -6.64 -17.40
C TYR A 27 -12.63 -6.32 -17.20
N ASN A 28 -13.41 -7.24 -16.62
CA ASN A 28 -14.83 -7.02 -16.34
C ASN A 28 -15.03 -5.94 -15.27
N TRP A 29 -14.12 -5.89 -14.29
CA TRP A 29 -14.18 -4.97 -13.16
C TRP A 29 -13.32 -3.73 -13.39
N ALA A 30 -12.17 -3.88 -14.06
CA ALA A 30 -11.24 -2.80 -14.36
C ALA A 30 -10.91 -2.74 -15.86
N PRO A 31 -11.82 -2.18 -16.70
CA PRO A 31 -11.60 -2.12 -18.13
C PRO A 31 -10.28 -1.42 -18.49
N PHE A 32 -9.44 -2.11 -19.25
CA PHE A 32 -8.16 -1.57 -19.73
C PHE A 32 -8.29 -0.48 -20.81
N THR A 33 -9.52 -0.12 -21.17
CA THR A 33 -9.85 0.94 -22.14
C THR A 33 -9.65 2.35 -21.57
N TYR A 34 -9.62 2.50 -20.24
CA TYR A 34 -9.42 3.79 -19.60
C TYR A 34 -7.94 4.07 -19.31
N THR A 35 -7.57 5.35 -19.37
CA THR A 35 -6.24 5.83 -18.96
C THR A 35 -6.05 5.78 -17.44
N ASN A 36 -7.15 5.84 -16.67
CA ASN A 36 -7.16 5.85 -15.21
C ASN A 36 -8.26 4.94 -14.63
N CYS A 37 -7.91 4.14 -13.63
CA CYS A 37 -8.79 3.20 -12.89
C CYS A 37 -9.93 3.92 -12.15
N LYS A 38 -9.72 5.17 -11.72
CA LYS A 38 -10.72 5.94 -10.94
C LYS A 38 -12.04 6.23 -11.68
N LYS A 39 -12.12 5.96 -12.99
CA LYS A 39 -13.30 6.23 -13.82
C LYS A 39 -14.24 5.03 -14.00
N SER A 40 -13.86 3.82 -13.56
CA SER A 40 -14.74 2.65 -13.68
C SER A 40 -15.60 2.45 -12.43
N SER A 41 -16.89 2.81 -12.53
CA SER A 41 -17.91 2.70 -11.48
C SER A 41 -18.24 1.27 -11.02
N LYS A 42 -17.82 0.25 -11.77
CA LYS A 42 -18.14 -1.16 -11.49
C LYS A 42 -17.29 -1.80 -10.38
N GLN A 43 -16.21 -1.15 -9.95
CA GLN A 43 -15.25 -1.70 -8.98
C GLN A 43 -15.78 -1.71 -7.54
N GLY A 44 -16.60 -0.72 -7.17
CA GLY A 44 -17.15 -0.60 -5.81
C GLY A 44 -18.26 -1.62 -5.50
N GLN A 45 -18.93 -2.16 -6.52
CA GLN A 45 -20.13 -2.98 -6.33
C GLN A 45 -19.86 -4.40 -5.81
N ASN A 46 -18.69 -4.99 -6.10
CA ASN A 46 -18.35 -6.35 -5.67
C ASN A 46 -17.49 -6.42 -4.39
N MET A 47 -17.17 -5.26 -3.80
CA MET A 47 -16.39 -5.19 -2.57
C MET A 47 -17.21 -5.63 -1.35
N GLY A 48 -18.46 -5.19 -1.29
CA GLY A 48 -19.38 -5.47 -0.18
C GLY A 48 -19.95 -6.89 -0.16
N SER A 49 -19.68 -7.72 -1.17
CA SER A 49 -20.16 -9.12 -1.20
C SER A 49 -19.28 -10.08 -0.41
N LYS A 50 -17.99 -9.76 -0.20
CA LYS A 50 -17.02 -10.66 0.44
C LYS A 50 -16.33 -10.07 1.69
N TYR A 51 -16.21 -8.75 1.77
CA TYR A 51 -15.59 -8.08 2.92
C TYR A 51 -16.44 -6.90 3.37
N ILE A 52 -16.80 -6.87 4.65
CA ILE A 52 -17.36 -5.68 5.29
C ILE A 52 -16.18 -4.77 5.64
N LEU A 53 -16.11 -3.62 5.00
CA LEU A 53 -15.01 -2.68 5.11
C LEU A 53 -15.50 -1.38 5.75
N PRO A 54 -14.78 -0.83 6.75
CA PRO A 54 -15.15 0.44 7.37
C PRO A 54 -15.25 1.55 6.32
N PRO A 55 -16.18 2.51 6.44
CA PRO A 55 -16.32 3.63 5.49
C PRO A 55 -15.02 4.40 5.24
N GLU A 56 -14.17 4.51 6.26
CA GLU A 56 -12.87 5.20 6.23
C GLU A 56 -11.83 4.47 5.36
N SER A 57 -12.04 3.17 5.09
CA SER A 57 -11.10 2.36 4.32
C SER A 57 -11.24 2.55 2.81
N GLY A 58 -12.30 3.23 2.34
CA GLY A 58 -12.60 3.40 0.93
C GLY A 58 -11.44 3.98 0.12
N GLU A 59 -10.82 5.07 0.61
CA GLU A 59 -9.69 5.71 -0.08
C GLU A 59 -8.50 4.75 -0.23
N TRP A 60 -8.14 4.03 0.83
CA TRP A 60 -7.05 3.04 0.78
C TRP A 60 -7.32 1.91 -0.21
N VAL A 61 -8.57 1.43 -0.28
CA VAL A 61 -8.93 0.39 -1.25
C VAL A 61 -8.79 0.93 -2.67
N TYR A 62 -9.36 2.10 -2.97
CA TYR A 62 -9.23 2.69 -4.31
C TYR A 62 -7.77 2.93 -4.71
N GLU A 63 -6.93 3.41 -3.79
CA GLU A 63 -5.49 3.53 -4.03
C GLU A 63 -4.83 2.17 -4.31
N THR A 64 -5.20 1.13 -3.55
CA THR A 64 -4.66 -0.23 -3.71
C THR A 64 -5.07 -0.84 -5.04
N LEU A 65 -6.34 -0.66 -5.45
CA LEU A 65 -6.85 -1.10 -6.75
C LEU A 65 -6.15 -0.38 -7.89
N ASP A 66 -6.05 0.95 -7.86
CA ASP A 66 -5.37 1.73 -8.89
C ASP A 66 -3.89 1.34 -9.00
N GLN A 67 -3.19 1.14 -7.87
CA GLN A 67 -1.80 0.71 -7.87
C GLN A 67 -1.63 -0.70 -8.45
N SER A 68 -2.51 -1.65 -8.09
CA SER A 68 -2.47 -3.00 -8.64
C SER A 68 -2.75 -3.01 -10.14
N TRP A 69 -3.76 -2.24 -10.58
CA TRP A 69 -4.11 -2.08 -11.99
C TRP A 69 -2.96 -1.46 -12.80
N ARG A 70 -2.34 -0.38 -12.31
CA ARG A 70 -1.14 0.21 -12.94
C ARG A 70 0.01 -0.79 -12.99
N GLY A 71 0.26 -1.51 -11.89
CA GLY A 71 1.29 -2.54 -11.81
C GLY A 71 1.08 -3.67 -12.82
N PHE A 72 -0.17 -4.08 -13.04
CA PHE A 72 -0.54 -5.06 -14.06
C PHE A 72 -0.25 -4.55 -15.48
N LYS A 73 -0.68 -3.33 -15.82
CA LYS A 73 -0.36 -2.71 -17.11
C LYS A 73 1.14 -2.58 -17.35
N CYS A 74 1.92 -2.24 -16.31
CA CYS A 74 3.37 -2.21 -16.41
C CYS A 74 3.97 -3.59 -16.72
N ARG A 75 3.49 -4.66 -16.06
CA ARG A 75 3.92 -6.03 -16.35
C ARG A 75 3.53 -6.46 -17.76
N LEU A 76 2.31 -6.15 -18.19
CA LEU A 76 1.84 -6.41 -19.55
C LEU A 76 2.72 -5.72 -20.59
N LYS A 77 3.01 -4.41 -20.41
CA LYS A 77 3.88 -3.68 -21.31
C LYS A 77 5.28 -4.31 -21.37
N LYS A 78 5.82 -4.73 -20.22
CA LYS A 78 7.13 -5.41 -20.19
C LYS A 78 7.15 -6.73 -20.98
N ILE A 79 6.13 -7.55 -20.81
CA ILE A 79 6.08 -8.91 -21.38
C ILE A 79 5.66 -8.89 -22.86
N HIS A 80 4.73 -8.02 -23.25
CA HIS A 80 4.11 -8.06 -24.58
C HIS A 80 4.48 -6.88 -25.48
N TYR A 81 4.90 -5.73 -24.95
CA TYR A 81 5.28 -4.59 -25.79
C TYR A 81 6.78 -4.55 -26.07
N TYR A 82 7.62 -4.70 -25.03
CA TYR A 82 9.08 -4.66 -25.19
C TYR A 82 9.71 -6.00 -25.62
N ALA A 83 8.95 -7.08 -25.71
CA ALA A 83 9.46 -8.38 -26.16
C ALA A 83 9.50 -8.53 -27.69
N TYR A 84 8.73 -7.70 -28.42
CA TYR A 84 8.59 -7.77 -29.87
C TYR A 84 8.74 -6.38 -30.47
N ASP A 85 9.32 -6.29 -31.66
CA ASP A 85 9.63 -5.02 -32.31
C ASP A 85 8.45 -4.52 -33.16
N SER A 86 7.79 -5.42 -33.88
CA SER A 86 6.67 -5.09 -34.77
C SER A 86 5.32 -5.05 -34.04
N TYR A 87 4.38 -4.24 -34.57
CA TYR A 87 2.99 -4.24 -34.09
C TYR A 87 2.28 -5.58 -34.39
N GLU A 88 2.59 -6.20 -35.53
CA GLU A 88 1.97 -7.46 -35.97
C GLU A 88 2.37 -8.61 -35.06
N GLU A 89 3.67 -8.76 -34.77
CA GLU A 89 4.19 -9.77 -33.82
C GLU A 89 3.57 -9.63 -32.42
N ARG A 90 3.34 -8.40 -31.96
CA ARG A 90 2.67 -8.17 -30.67
C ARG A 90 1.25 -8.71 -30.68
N LEU A 91 0.51 -8.56 -31.79
CA LEU A 91 -0.86 -9.05 -31.92
C LEU A 91 -0.96 -10.57 -32.03
N GLU A 92 0.05 -11.24 -32.59
CA GLU A 92 0.13 -12.71 -32.62
C GLU A 92 0.33 -13.33 -31.23
N HIS A 93 0.85 -12.54 -30.28
CA HIS A 93 1.11 -12.96 -28.91
C HIS A 93 0.29 -12.17 -27.86
N PRO A 94 -1.05 -12.24 -27.89
CA PRO A 94 -1.90 -11.52 -26.95
C PRO A 94 -1.80 -12.11 -25.53
N PRO A 95 -2.06 -11.31 -24.48
CA PRO A 95 -2.06 -11.82 -23.11
C PRO A 95 -3.30 -12.68 -22.85
N GLU A 96 -3.13 -13.86 -22.24
CA GLU A 96 -4.24 -14.78 -21.90
C GLU A 96 -5.37 -14.12 -21.09
N ARG A 97 -5.01 -13.21 -20.17
CA ARG A 97 -5.95 -12.56 -19.25
C ARG A 97 -6.59 -11.27 -19.80
N VAL A 98 -6.25 -10.86 -21.01
CA VAL A 98 -6.70 -9.59 -21.59
C VAL A 98 -7.38 -9.85 -22.93
N PRO A 99 -8.65 -9.47 -23.11
CA PRO A 99 -9.32 -9.59 -24.41
C PRO A 99 -8.54 -8.85 -25.51
N GLU A 100 -8.46 -9.46 -26.69
CA GLU A 100 -7.70 -8.92 -27.83
C GLU A 100 -8.08 -7.47 -28.18
N ALA A 101 -9.38 -7.14 -28.12
CA ALA A 101 -9.89 -5.79 -28.34
C ALA A 101 -9.30 -4.77 -27.34
N HIS A 102 -9.17 -5.14 -26.06
CA HIS A 102 -8.56 -4.29 -25.05
C HIS A 102 -7.05 -4.17 -25.26
N PHE A 103 -6.40 -5.26 -25.67
CA PHE A 103 -4.97 -5.26 -25.95
C PHE A 103 -4.60 -4.36 -27.14
N LYS A 104 -5.39 -4.37 -28.22
CA LYS A 104 -5.24 -3.43 -29.36
C LYS A 104 -5.29 -1.97 -28.91
N ILE A 105 -6.23 -1.63 -28.02
CA ILE A 105 -6.35 -0.27 -27.46
C ILE A 105 -5.11 0.09 -26.61
N LEU A 106 -4.59 -0.85 -25.81
CA LEU A 106 -3.38 -0.63 -25.02
C LEU A 106 -2.14 -0.39 -25.91
N LEU A 107 -1.97 -1.18 -26.98
CA LEU A 107 -0.87 -0.99 -27.92
C LEU A 107 -0.94 0.38 -28.60
N ALA A 108 -2.12 0.78 -29.08
CA ALA A 108 -2.33 2.09 -29.68
C ALA A 108 -2.01 3.23 -28.69
N TYR A 109 -2.43 3.09 -27.43
CA TYR A 109 -2.10 4.05 -26.38
C TYR A 109 -0.59 4.13 -26.10
N TRP A 110 0.10 3.00 -25.99
CA TRP A 110 1.55 2.97 -25.73
C TRP A 110 2.38 3.52 -26.88
N GLU A 111 1.86 3.46 -28.10
CA GLU A 111 2.52 4.01 -29.28
C GLU A 111 2.45 5.54 -29.35
N THR A 112 1.51 6.16 -28.63
CA THR A 112 1.39 7.62 -28.60
C THR A 112 2.64 8.32 -28.08
N ASN A 113 3.01 9.44 -28.70
CA ASN A 113 4.15 10.26 -28.28
C ASN A 113 4.06 10.69 -26.81
N ALA A 114 2.85 10.99 -26.34
CA ALA A 114 2.62 11.34 -24.93
C ALA A 114 2.97 10.19 -23.99
N ALA A 115 2.50 8.96 -24.28
CA ALA A 115 2.80 7.79 -23.45
C ALA A 115 4.29 7.43 -23.48
N LYS A 116 4.95 7.52 -24.64
CA LYS A 116 6.40 7.31 -24.76
C LYS A 116 7.20 8.33 -23.96
N LYS A 117 6.88 9.63 -24.10
CA LYS A 117 7.52 10.71 -23.33
C LYS A 117 7.37 10.50 -21.83
N THR A 118 6.17 10.24 -21.33
CA THR A 118 5.93 9.96 -19.91
C THR A 118 6.67 8.70 -19.45
N SER A 119 6.72 7.65 -20.27
CA SER A 119 7.43 6.42 -19.94
C SER A 119 8.94 6.65 -19.81
N LEU A 120 9.54 7.43 -20.72
CA LEU A 120 10.95 7.77 -20.68
C LEU A 120 11.29 8.60 -19.43
N GLN A 121 10.55 9.68 -19.20
CA GLN A 121 10.74 10.54 -18.02
C GLN A 121 10.61 9.74 -16.71
N ASN A 122 9.61 8.88 -16.59
CA ASN A 122 9.44 8.05 -15.40
C ASN A 122 10.57 7.05 -15.20
N SER A 123 11.15 6.54 -16.29
CA SER A 123 12.31 5.65 -16.26
C SER A 123 13.56 6.41 -15.78
N GLU A 124 13.79 7.62 -16.27
CA GLU A 124 14.89 8.50 -15.82
C GLU A 124 14.74 8.87 -14.34
N ASN A 125 13.57 9.36 -13.94
CA ASN A 125 13.25 9.67 -12.54
C ASN A 125 13.46 8.45 -11.63
N ARG A 126 13.13 7.24 -12.12
CA ARG A 126 13.35 6.00 -11.37
C ARG A 126 14.83 5.65 -11.25
N LYS A 127 15.67 5.96 -12.25
CA LYS A 127 17.12 5.76 -12.17
C LYS A 127 17.74 6.66 -11.10
N GLU A 128 17.28 7.90 -10.99
CA GLU A 128 17.72 8.89 -9.98
C GLU A 128 17.17 8.62 -8.57
N GLN A 129 16.22 7.70 -8.42
CA GLN A 129 15.64 7.40 -7.12
C GLN A 129 16.60 6.57 -6.24
N ASP A 130 17.32 7.28 -5.36
CA ASP A 130 18.22 6.69 -4.37
C ASP A 130 17.58 6.46 -3.00
N ASN A 131 18.32 5.79 -2.10
CA ASN A 131 17.90 5.52 -0.72
C ASN A 131 16.58 4.75 -0.61
N MET A 132 16.39 3.76 -1.50
CA MET A 132 15.22 2.87 -1.47
C MET A 132 15.25 1.97 -0.22
N HIS A 133 14.08 1.67 0.33
CA HIS A 133 13.97 0.76 1.47
C HIS A 133 14.27 -0.69 1.07
N THR A 134 14.75 -1.50 2.01
CA THR A 134 15.18 -2.90 1.82
C THR A 134 14.28 -3.91 2.54
N VAL A 135 13.23 -3.43 3.23
CA VAL A 135 12.30 -4.26 4.04
C VAL A 135 11.37 -5.19 3.25
N GLY A 136 11.42 -5.15 1.91
CA GLY A 136 10.59 -5.98 1.06
C GLY A 136 9.08 -5.72 1.24
N PRO A 137 8.22 -6.76 1.27
CA PRO A 137 6.76 -6.59 1.35
C PRO A 137 6.25 -6.22 2.75
N VAL A 138 7.13 -5.87 3.69
CA VAL A 138 6.76 -5.42 5.04
C VAL A 138 6.50 -3.92 5.01
N SER A 139 5.32 -3.49 5.46
CA SER A 139 4.98 -2.07 5.53
C SER A 139 5.75 -1.34 6.63
N PHE A 140 5.91 -0.02 6.49
CA PHE A 140 6.56 0.79 7.52
C PHE A 140 5.79 0.78 8.84
N VAL A 141 4.45 0.74 8.82
CA VAL A 141 3.63 0.61 10.03
C VAL A 141 3.95 -0.69 10.77
N MET A 142 4.08 -1.80 10.06
CA MET A 142 4.45 -3.08 10.67
C MET A 142 5.86 -3.04 11.26
N ARG A 143 6.78 -2.33 10.60
CA ARG A 143 8.15 -2.20 11.09
C ARG A 143 8.22 -1.31 12.33
N TYR A 144 7.48 -0.22 12.33
CA TYR A 144 7.32 0.69 13.46
C TYR A 144 6.74 -0.04 14.69
N ASP A 145 5.62 -0.74 14.51
CA ASP A 145 4.95 -1.49 15.58
C ASP A 145 5.80 -2.67 16.09
N LYS A 146 6.70 -3.19 15.25
CA LYS A 146 7.72 -4.16 15.69
C LYS A 146 8.75 -3.49 16.60
N MET A 147 9.34 -2.37 16.17
CA MET A 147 10.36 -1.66 16.94
C MET A 147 9.81 -1.09 18.26
N LEU A 148 8.57 -0.58 18.26
CA LEU A 148 7.88 -0.10 19.46
C LEU A 148 7.76 -1.21 20.51
N ARG A 149 7.44 -2.43 20.09
CA ARG A 149 7.34 -3.59 21.00
C ARG A 149 8.69 -4.09 21.49
N GLU A 150 9.73 -4.02 20.67
CA GLU A 150 11.09 -4.46 21.03
C GLU A 150 11.78 -3.46 21.97
N ASN A 151 11.62 -2.15 21.71
CA ASN A 151 12.32 -1.10 22.44
C ASN A 151 11.47 -0.43 23.54
N GLY A 152 10.16 -0.68 23.57
CA GLY A 152 9.22 -0.04 24.50
C GLY A 152 8.99 1.46 24.25
N LYS A 153 9.59 2.03 23.19
CA LYS A 153 9.49 3.46 22.83
C LYS A 153 9.20 3.62 21.34
N ALA A 154 8.42 4.66 21.02
CA ALA A 154 8.14 5.08 19.65
C ALA A 154 9.43 5.35 18.86
N PRO A 155 9.67 4.65 17.74
CA PRO A 155 10.82 4.93 16.87
C PRO A 155 10.78 6.33 16.28
N SER A 156 11.91 7.04 16.33
CA SER A 156 12.10 8.29 15.58
C SER A 156 12.13 8.05 14.06
N LYS A 157 11.95 9.13 13.27
CA LYS A 157 12.05 9.06 11.79
C LYS A 157 13.45 8.59 11.36
N ARG A 158 14.52 9.06 12.01
CA ARG A 158 15.90 8.60 11.78
C ARG A 158 16.02 7.09 11.99
N GLU A 159 15.56 6.58 13.13
CA GLU A 159 15.63 5.14 13.43
C GLU A 159 14.83 4.31 12.43
N MET A 160 13.63 4.79 12.05
CA MET A 160 12.85 4.17 10.98
C MET A 160 13.60 4.18 9.65
N PHE A 161 14.29 5.27 9.30
CA PHE A 161 15.09 5.35 8.08
C PHE A 161 16.24 4.34 8.08
N GLU A 162 17.03 4.30 9.14
CA GLU A 162 18.13 3.35 9.35
C GLU A 162 17.64 1.91 9.28
N GLU A 163 16.59 1.59 10.04
CA GLU A 163 16.04 0.24 10.15
C GLU A 163 15.48 -0.26 8.81
N THR A 164 14.83 0.62 8.05
CA THR A 164 14.19 0.25 6.79
C THR A 164 15.16 0.14 5.61
N ARG A 165 16.39 0.63 5.77
CA ARG A 165 17.43 0.65 4.73
C ARG A 165 18.63 -0.22 5.07
N ARG A 166 18.62 -0.88 6.23
CA ARG A 166 19.61 -1.89 6.59
C ARG A 166 19.70 -2.97 5.50
N ARG A 167 20.91 -3.15 4.97
CA ARG A 167 21.21 -4.24 4.03
C ARG A 167 21.46 -5.52 4.81
N LYS A 168 21.06 -6.65 4.21
CA LYS A 168 21.33 -7.97 4.77
C LYS A 168 22.66 -8.47 4.21
N GLU A 169 23.49 -9.03 5.07
CA GLU A 169 24.71 -9.70 4.67
C GLU A 169 24.42 -10.83 3.67
N GLY A 170 25.31 -11.03 2.71
CA GLY A 170 25.17 -12.04 1.66
C GLY A 170 24.11 -11.73 0.58
N LYS A 171 23.48 -10.54 0.59
CA LYS A 171 22.60 -10.10 -0.51
C LYS A 171 23.28 -9.12 -1.44
N PHE A 172 23.12 -9.35 -2.74
CA PHE A 172 23.50 -8.39 -3.77
C PHE A 172 22.44 -7.28 -3.89
N TYR A 173 22.91 -6.05 -4.13
CA TYR A 173 22.06 -4.88 -4.30
C TYR A 173 22.55 -4.09 -5.51
N ASP A 174 21.63 -3.78 -6.44
CA ASP A 174 21.98 -3.10 -7.69
C ASP A 174 22.54 -1.69 -7.49
N ARG A 175 22.16 -1.00 -6.41
CA ARG A 175 22.59 0.37 -6.12
C ARG A 175 23.66 0.43 -5.03
N PRO A 176 24.59 1.40 -5.08
CA PRO A 176 25.55 1.64 -4.00
C PRO A 176 24.86 2.04 -2.69
N TYR A 177 25.53 1.81 -1.55
CA TYR A 177 25.03 2.17 -0.22
C TYR A 177 25.59 3.49 0.31
N ASP A 178 26.63 4.03 -0.32
CA ASP A 178 27.45 5.12 0.19
C ASP A 178 26.64 6.38 0.49
N ASP A 179 25.72 6.79 -0.39
CA ASP A 179 24.84 7.94 -0.16
C ASP A 179 23.90 7.72 1.04
N THR A 180 23.35 6.52 1.17
CA THR A 180 22.49 6.16 2.32
C THR A 180 23.29 6.20 3.62
N GLN A 181 24.51 5.68 3.60
CA GLN A 181 25.40 5.68 4.77
C GLN A 181 25.82 7.10 5.15
N LYS A 182 26.18 7.95 4.19
CA LYS A 182 26.49 9.38 4.43
C LYS A 182 25.31 10.11 5.07
N LYS A 183 24.09 9.89 4.57
CA LYS A 183 22.87 10.49 5.14
C LYS A 183 22.58 10.01 6.55
N ILE A 184 22.74 8.72 6.82
CA ILE A 184 22.60 8.15 8.17
C ILE A 184 23.62 8.79 9.13
N GLN A 185 24.86 8.94 8.68
CA GLN A 185 25.92 9.55 9.48
C GLN A 185 25.61 11.02 9.79
N ALA A 186 25.22 11.80 8.78
CA ALA A 186 24.80 13.20 8.98
C ALA A 186 23.61 13.32 9.95
N MET A 187 22.62 12.42 9.89
CA MET A 187 21.51 12.40 10.84
C MET A 187 21.96 12.12 12.28
N ARG A 188 22.97 11.25 12.47
CA ARG A 188 23.53 10.95 13.79
C ARG A 188 24.32 12.12 14.37
N GLU A 189 25.11 12.79 13.52
CA GLU A 189 25.89 13.97 13.90
C GLU A 189 24.98 15.13 14.32
N LEU A 190 23.93 15.43 13.54
CA LEU A 190 22.95 16.45 13.91
C LEU A 190 22.27 16.12 15.24
N LYS A 191 21.92 14.85 15.45
CA LYS A 191 21.30 14.42 16.70
C LYS A 191 22.24 14.63 17.90
N ALA A 192 23.52 14.28 17.77
CA ALA A 192 24.51 14.48 18.82
C ALA A 192 24.68 15.98 19.16
N LEU A 193 24.76 16.84 18.14
CA LEU A 193 24.83 18.29 18.34
C LEU A 193 23.59 18.87 19.03
N GLN A 194 22.41 18.33 18.71
CA GLN A 194 21.15 18.74 19.35
C GLN A 194 21.09 18.33 20.82
N ASP A 195 21.50 17.10 21.13
CA ASP A 195 21.53 16.57 22.50
C ASP A 195 22.52 17.37 23.39
N ASP A 196 23.59 17.94 22.82
CA ASP A 196 24.55 18.82 23.52
C ASP A 196 24.05 20.26 23.75
N GLN A 197 23.17 20.78 22.87
CA GLN A 197 22.75 22.20 22.87
C GLN A 197 21.47 22.49 23.66
N ASN A 198 20.77 21.47 24.19
CA ASN A 198 19.59 21.56 25.05
C ASN A 198 18.56 22.64 24.60
N SER A 199 18.28 22.73 23.30
CA SER A 199 17.45 23.79 22.72
C SER A 199 16.00 23.32 22.53
N GLU A 200 15.03 24.08 23.03
CA GLU A 200 13.61 23.69 23.10
C GLU A 200 12.90 23.51 21.73
N SER A 201 13.55 23.82 20.61
CA SER A 201 13.00 23.71 19.25
C SER A 201 13.89 22.87 18.33
N HIS A 202 13.92 21.55 18.55
CA HIS A 202 14.66 20.64 17.67
C HIS A 202 13.81 20.21 16.46
N LYS A 203 14.23 20.59 15.26
CA LYS A 203 13.75 19.98 14.01
C LYS A 203 14.25 18.54 13.93
N ASP A 204 13.45 17.64 13.37
CA ASP A 204 13.85 16.23 13.22
C ASP A 204 15.05 16.12 12.28
N SER A 205 16.14 15.51 12.77
CA SER A 205 17.39 15.25 12.01
C SER A 205 17.16 14.63 10.62
N PHE A 206 16.13 13.79 10.47
CA PHE A 206 15.76 13.22 9.18
C PHE A 206 15.21 14.27 8.22
N ASP A 207 14.30 15.13 8.68
CA ASP A 207 13.69 16.16 7.84
C ASP A 207 14.73 17.20 7.39
N GLU A 208 15.73 17.47 8.24
CA GLU A 208 16.85 18.38 7.95
C GLU A 208 17.81 17.81 6.90
N VAL A 209 18.27 16.56 7.05
CA VAL A 209 19.20 15.92 6.10
C VAL A 209 18.53 15.61 4.76
N MET A 210 17.26 15.20 4.80
CA MET A 210 16.56 14.76 3.60
C MET A 210 15.89 15.91 2.85
N GLY A 211 15.66 17.03 3.54
CA GLY A 211 14.99 18.21 3.03
C GLY A 211 13.51 17.99 2.71
N ASN A 212 12.81 19.10 2.48
CA ASN A 212 11.41 19.10 2.05
C ASN A 212 11.29 19.04 0.52
N ALA A 213 11.49 17.86 -0.07
CA ALA A 213 11.24 17.66 -1.50
C ALA A 213 9.73 17.58 -1.80
N PRO A 214 9.19 18.37 -2.76
CA PRO A 214 7.77 18.34 -3.10
C PRO A 214 7.32 16.92 -3.52
N GLY A 215 6.29 16.39 -2.85
CA GLY A 215 5.67 15.10 -3.21
C GLY A 215 6.31 13.85 -2.59
N SER A 216 7.41 13.99 -1.84
CA SER A 216 8.14 12.89 -1.21
C SER A 216 7.55 12.52 0.17
N LYS A 217 6.60 11.58 0.21
CA LYS A 217 6.09 10.96 1.45
C LYS A 217 7.02 9.83 1.93
N ARG A 218 8.28 10.15 2.26
CA ARG A 218 9.24 9.14 2.73
C ARG A 218 8.82 8.66 4.13
N LEU A 219 9.09 7.37 4.41
CA LEU A 219 8.79 6.71 5.70
C LEU A 219 7.31 6.54 6.06
N HIS A 220 6.38 6.94 5.18
CA HIS A 220 4.96 6.71 5.37
C HIS A 220 4.43 5.56 4.48
N GLY A 221 3.36 4.92 4.95
CA GLY A 221 2.62 3.92 4.17
C GLY A 221 1.69 4.56 3.12
N LEU A 222 1.07 3.70 2.31
CA LEU A 222 -0.04 4.07 1.42
C LEU A 222 -1.19 4.72 2.21
N GLY A 223 -1.91 5.68 1.62
CA GLY A 223 -3.04 6.40 2.23
C GLY A 223 -2.70 7.67 3.02
N VAL A 224 -1.45 7.95 3.40
CA VAL A 224 -1.13 9.16 4.20
C VAL A 224 -1.04 10.39 3.30
N SER A 225 -1.87 11.43 3.49
CA SER A 225 -1.81 12.68 2.72
C SER A 225 -1.09 13.82 3.48
N ARG A 226 -0.52 14.81 2.77
CA ARG A 226 0.10 16.00 3.42
C ARG A 226 -0.92 16.83 4.21
N LYS A 227 -2.20 16.78 3.85
CA LYS A 227 -3.28 17.46 4.59
C LYS A 227 -3.49 16.80 5.94
N MET A 228 -3.57 15.47 5.96
CA MET A 228 -3.65 14.68 7.20
C MET A 228 -2.45 14.91 8.13
N GLN A 229 -1.28 15.29 7.60
CA GLN A 229 -0.09 15.60 8.43
C GLN A 229 -0.15 16.98 9.08
N LYS A 230 -0.67 18.01 8.37
CA LYS A 230 -0.81 19.36 8.93
C LYS A 230 -1.75 19.39 10.13
N ASP A 231 -2.76 18.53 10.12
CA ASP A 231 -3.70 18.41 11.24
C ASP A 231 -3.10 17.65 12.44
N ILE A 232 -1.93 17.01 12.28
CA ILE A 232 -1.20 16.23 13.31
C ILE A 232 0.01 17.01 13.88
N GLU A 233 0.30 18.21 13.38
CA GLU A 233 1.56 18.97 13.62
C GLU A 233 1.90 19.34 15.10
N SER A 234 1.16 18.87 16.10
CA SER A 234 1.57 18.94 17.52
C SER A 234 2.15 17.66 18.11
N SER A 235 2.21 16.55 17.36
CA SER A 235 2.73 15.27 17.87
C SER A 235 3.79 14.67 16.95
N THR A 236 4.96 14.37 17.51
CA THR A 236 6.10 13.66 16.89
C THR A 236 5.80 12.19 16.54
N SER A 237 4.53 11.78 16.56
CA SER A 237 4.04 10.43 16.31
C SER A 237 3.73 10.21 14.83
N LEU A 238 4.31 9.17 14.24
CA LEU A 238 4.00 8.66 12.89
C LEU A 238 2.66 7.90 12.82
N THR A 239 1.81 8.03 13.85
CA THR A 239 0.59 7.25 14.08
C THR A 239 -0.59 8.18 14.37
N LEU A 240 -1.76 7.83 13.82
CA LEU A 240 -3.05 8.40 14.21
C LEU A 240 -3.22 8.27 15.75
N PRO A 241 -3.86 9.23 16.43
CA PRO A 241 -4.04 9.19 17.88
C PRO A 241 -4.64 7.86 18.35
N ASP A 242 -4.14 7.30 19.45
CA ASP A 242 -4.57 6.00 19.98
C ASP A 242 -6.08 5.94 20.21
N GLU A 243 -6.72 7.06 20.54
CA GLU A 243 -8.17 7.20 20.68
C GLU A 243 -8.94 6.90 19.39
N VAL A 244 -8.40 7.30 18.23
CA VAL A 244 -9.01 7.05 16.92
C VAL A 244 -8.87 5.56 16.58
N MET A 245 -7.71 4.97 16.86
CA MET A 245 -7.47 3.55 16.65
C MET A 245 -8.30 2.67 17.58
N ASP A 246 -8.52 3.09 18.82
CA ASP A 246 -9.34 2.36 19.79
C ASP A 246 -10.84 2.53 19.51
N SER A 247 -11.26 3.71 19.04
CA SER A 247 -12.62 3.93 18.53
C SER A 247 -12.93 3.03 17.32
N ILE A 248 -12.00 2.94 16.36
CA ILE A 248 -12.12 2.05 15.20
C ILE A 248 -12.17 0.58 15.63
N LYS A 249 -11.32 0.16 16.58
CA LYS A 249 -11.36 -1.22 17.11
C LYS A 249 -12.70 -1.52 17.80
N LYS A 250 -13.24 -0.57 18.56
CA LYS A 250 -14.49 -0.74 19.32
C LYS A 250 -15.71 -0.81 18.40
N ALA A 251 -15.79 0.06 17.38
CA ALA A 251 -16.84 0.04 16.37
C ALA A 251 -16.84 -1.29 15.58
N VAL A 252 -15.66 -1.77 15.19
CA VAL A 252 -15.53 -3.06 14.48
C VAL A 252 -15.95 -4.24 15.36
N THR A 253 -15.70 -4.21 16.68
CA THR A 253 -16.15 -5.30 17.57
C THR A 253 -17.65 -5.31 17.82
N GLU A 254 -18.28 -4.14 17.89
CA GLU A 254 -19.73 -4.01 18.13
C GLU A 254 -20.55 -4.43 16.89
N ASP A 255 -20.10 -4.06 15.69
CA ASP A 255 -20.79 -4.44 14.45
C ASP A 255 -20.60 -5.93 14.12
N VAL A 256 -19.41 -6.49 14.37
CA VAL A 256 -19.19 -7.95 14.24
C VAL A 256 -20.04 -8.73 15.25
N GLN A 257 -20.27 -8.21 16.47
CA GLN A 257 -21.15 -8.85 17.44
C GLN A 257 -22.62 -8.81 17.02
N LYS A 258 -23.09 -7.71 16.42
CA LYS A 258 -24.46 -7.61 15.87
C LYS A 258 -24.67 -8.58 14.72
N ASP A 259 -23.73 -8.68 13.79
CA ASP A 259 -23.83 -9.61 12.66
C ASP A 259 -23.85 -11.08 13.10
N ILE A 260 -23.07 -11.45 14.13
CA ILE A 260 -23.08 -12.80 14.70
C ILE A 260 -24.43 -13.11 15.37
N ILE A 261 -25.07 -12.13 16.02
CA ILE A 261 -26.39 -12.31 16.64
C ILE A 261 -27.46 -12.50 15.57
N THR A 262 -27.46 -11.66 14.52
CA THR A 262 -28.40 -11.77 13.39
C THR A 262 -28.27 -13.11 12.68
N GLN A 263 -27.04 -13.57 12.40
CA GLN A 263 -26.81 -14.88 11.77
C GLN A 263 -27.30 -16.03 12.65
N ARG A 264 -27.15 -15.94 13.99
CA ARG A 264 -27.66 -16.98 14.90
C ARG A 264 -29.19 -17.05 14.93
N GLU A 265 -29.86 -15.92 14.80
CA GLU A 265 -31.33 -15.86 14.73
C GLU A 265 -31.86 -16.42 13.40
N GLU A 266 -31.18 -16.15 12.29
CA GLU A 266 -31.52 -16.73 10.99
C GLU A 266 -31.31 -18.25 10.97
N PHE A 267 -30.18 -18.74 11.48
CA PHE A 267 -29.94 -20.18 11.63
C PHE A 267 -30.93 -20.88 12.57
N ALA A 268 -31.42 -20.19 13.61
CA ALA A 268 -32.44 -20.74 14.50
C ALA A 268 -33.79 -20.90 13.77
N LYS A 269 -34.20 -19.89 12.99
CA LYS A 269 -35.42 -19.94 12.17
C LYS A 269 -35.36 -21.03 11.10
N GLU A 270 -34.21 -21.21 10.46
CA GLU A 270 -34.02 -22.28 9.46
C GLU A 270 -34.07 -23.68 10.11
N ARG A 271 -33.50 -23.84 11.31
CA ARG A 271 -33.59 -25.11 12.05
C ARG A 271 -35.01 -25.44 12.50
N GLU A 272 -35.79 -24.45 12.91
CA GLU A 272 -37.21 -24.63 13.26
C GLU A 272 -38.05 -24.97 12.03
N ALA A 273 -37.81 -24.30 10.90
CA ALA A 273 -38.48 -24.60 9.64
C ALA A 273 -38.17 -26.02 9.14
N HIS A 274 -36.89 -26.43 9.19
CA HIS A 274 -36.47 -27.79 8.81
C HIS A 274 -37.00 -28.86 9.78
N ALA A 275 -37.11 -28.57 11.08
CA ALA A 275 -37.72 -29.49 12.04
C ALA A 275 -39.23 -29.69 11.79
N ALA A 276 -39.95 -28.61 11.45
CA ALA A 276 -41.38 -28.67 11.12
C ALA A 276 -41.67 -29.39 9.79
N GLU A 277 -40.72 -29.40 8.85
CA GLU A 277 -40.84 -30.11 7.57
C GLU A 277 -40.56 -31.62 7.71
N MET A 278 -39.75 -32.02 8.70
CA MET A 278 -39.44 -33.42 9.01
C MET A 278 -40.51 -34.12 9.89
N GLU A 279 -41.43 -33.38 10.51
CA GLU A 279 -42.57 -33.93 11.26
C GLU A 279 -43.86 -34.05 10.42
N ARG A 280 -43.82 -33.77 9.11
CA ARG A 280 -44.89 -34.06 8.15
C ARG A 280 -44.66 -35.37 7.41
#